data_AF-A0A6S7JW33-F1
#
_entry.id   AF-A0A6S7JW33-F1
#
_cell.length_a   1.000
_cell.length_b   1.000
_cell.length_c   1.000
_cell.angle_alpha   90.00
_cell.angle_beta   90.00
_cell.angle_gamma   90.00
#
_symmetry.space_group_name_H-M   'P 1'
#
loop_
_entity.id
_entity.type
_entity.pdbx_description
1 polymer ?
#
loop_
_entity_poly.entity_id
_entity_poly.type
_entity_poly.pdbx_seq_one_letter_code
_entity_poly.pdbx_strand_id
1 'polypeptide(L)'
;MFKRFRKKDAKAEESSVDADDKLGNSGFICSSCYWGFLNAEDLQAHWDKEHTEAQVTESSETASKPTQNTSAVIKNGQDSSKIWSERTGSLLSFDEESHTRTNAEDMSLLDTTLKDLEEKSTEVVALQREINDINAALKEEKWYSSALKEEVDKLEAEKQERLEAFQNLEQEKHKCTKEFEEKLKLSEQEKTTEVNELKQNLVHALEAKSGSQEEQLSLVQKSSEMNSELVALQSKLKDEEQKRISLEKSCEGMKEELEDKSKTIGDLETQLGQ
;
A
#
# COMPACT_ATOMS: atom_id res chain seq x y z
N MET A 1 24.74 20.60 -18.75
CA MET A 1 25.54 20.19 -19.92
C MET A 1 25.62 18.66 -19.96
N PHE A 2 25.18 18.05 -21.07
CA PHE A 2 25.67 16.80 -21.72
C PHE A 2 25.99 15.56 -20.84
N LYS A 3 25.57 14.31 -21.13
CA LYS A 3 25.12 13.65 -22.37
C LYS A 3 24.40 12.32 -22.04
N ARG A 4 23.45 12.01 -22.93
CA ARG A 4 22.72 10.77 -23.14
C ARG A 4 23.62 9.54 -23.33
N PHE A 5 23.14 8.36 -22.95
CA PHE A 5 23.30 7.15 -23.76
C PHE A 5 21.95 6.42 -23.87
N ARG A 6 21.37 6.46 -25.07
CA ARG A 6 20.39 5.49 -25.55
C ARG A 6 21.18 4.33 -26.15
N LYS A 7 20.78 3.09 -25.90
CA LYS A 7 20.99 2.01 -26.87
C LYS A 7 19.65 1.33 -27.12
N LYS A 8 19.13 1.64 -28.31
CA LYS A 8 18.02 1.04 -29.01
C LYS A 8 18.67 0.15 -30.04
N ASP A 9 18.30 -1.12 -30.08
CA ASP A 9 18.27 -1.88 -31.33
C ASP A 9 16.99 -2.71 -31.32
N ALA A 10 16.27 -2.58 -32.42
CA ALA A 10 14.96 -3.12 -32.71
C ALA A 10 15.07 -3.88 -34.04
N LYS A 11 14.30 -4.96 -34.16
CA LYS A 11 13.66 -5.49 -35.39
C LYS A 11 12.73 -6.62 -34.93
N ALA A 12 11.40 -6.51 -34.98
CA ALA A 12 10.51 -6.54 -36.16
C ALA A 12 10.61 -7.90 -36.88
N GLU A 13 9.56 -8.66 -37.21
CA GLU A 13 8.12 -8.38 -37.36
C GLU A 13 7.36 -9.72 -37.55
N GLU A 14 6.04 -9.64 -37.81
CA GLU A 14 5.01 -10.67 -38.12
C GLU A 14 4.13 -11.07 -36.91
N SER A 15 2.95 -10.49 -36.68
CA SER A 15 1.69 -10.43 -37.46
C SER A 15 0.89 -11.74 -37.47
N SER A 16 -0.11 -11.84 -36.58
CA SER A 16 -1.42 -12.37 -36.93
C SER A 16 -2.48 -11.71 -36.05
N VAL A 17 -3.52 -11.25 -36.74
CA VAL A 17 -4.64 -10.45 -36.27
C VAL A 17 -5.85 -11.39 -36.19
N ASP A 18 -6.59 -11.27 -35.10
CA ASP A 18 -8.00 -11.61 -34.87
C ASP A 18 -8.49 -13.05 -35.07
N ALA A 19 -8.84 -13.71 -33.95
CA ALA A 19 -10.24 -14.07 -33.67
C ALA A 19 -10.32 -14.80 -32.31
N ASP A 20 -10.67 -14.08 -31.25
CA ASP A 20 -11.69 -14.50 -30.27
C ASP A 20 -11.87 -13.40 -29.20
N ASP A 21 -12.34 -12.25 -29.68
CA ASP A 21 -12.75 -11.10 -28.86
C ASP A 21 -14.24 -11.24 -28.50
N LYS A 22 -14.58 -12.34 -27.81
CA LYS A 22 -15.93 -12.63 -27.30
C LYS A 22 -15.93 -13.25 -25.90
N LEU A 23 -15.02 -12.82 -25.03
CA LEU A 23 -15.24 -12.96 -23.60
C LEU A 23 -15.85 -11.66 -23.09
N GLY A 24 -17.13 -11.76 -22.73
CA GLY A 24 -17.95 -10.65 -22.29
C GLY A 24 -17.25 -9.81 -21.24
N ASN A 25 -17.04 -8.54 -21.59
CA ASN A 25 -16.52 -7.50 -20.70
C ASN A 25 -17.56 -7.06 -19.63
N SER A 26 -18.49 -7.94 -19.28
CA SER A 26 -19.51 -7.73 -18.25
C SER A 26 -18.84 -7.74 -16.88
N GLY A 27 -18.45 -6.57 -16.40
CA GLY A 27 -17.88 -6.38 -15.07
C GLY A 27 -16.73 -5.40 -14.99
N PHE A 28 -16.19 -4.93 -16.13
CA PHE A 28 -15.13 -3.91 -16.13
C PHE A 28 -15.70 -2.50 -16.31
N ILE A 29 -15.50 -1.68 -15.27
CA ILE A 29 -15.82 -0.24 -15.31
C ILE A 29 -14.82 0.43 -16.26
N CYS A 30 -15.32 1.12 -17.30
CA CYS A 30 -14.48 1.89 -18.21
C CYS A 30 -13.71 2.98 -17.44
N SER A 31 -12.43 3.19 -17.77
CA SER A 31 -11.61 4.23 -17.14
C SER A 31 -12.26 5.60 -17.23
N SER A 32 -12.93 5.93 -18.33
CA SER A 32 -13.65 7.20 -18.49
C SER A 32 -14.78 7.38 -17.47
N CYS A 33 -15.46 6.29 -17.08
CA CYS A 33 -16.51 6.31 -16.06
C CYS A 33 -15.90 6.44 -14.66
N TYR A 34 -14.81 5.73 -14.38
CA TYR A 34 -14.11 5.79 -13.09
C TYR A 34 -13.65 7.21 -12.72
N TRP A 35 -13.21 8.00 -13.71
CA TRP A 35 -12.77 9.39 -13.48
C TRP A 35 -13.91 10.40 -13.40
N GLY A 36 -15.12 10.06 -13.87
CA GLY A 36 -16.26 10.97 -13.94
C GLY A 36 -17.09 11.05 -12.66
N PHE A 37 -17.00 10.04 -11.79
CA PHE A 37 -17.82 9.94 -10.59
C PHE A 37 -16.93 9.85 -9.33
N LEU A 38 -17.24 10.70 -8.34
CA LEU A 38 -16.52 10.72 -7.07
C LEU A 38 -17.07 9.69 -6.06
N ASN A 39 -18.29 9.19 -6.30
CA ASN A 39 -18.97 8.22 -5.44
C ASN A 39 -19.25 6.91 -6.18
N ALA A 40 -19.14 5.79 -5.45
CA ALA A 40 -19.39 4.46 -6.00
C ALA A 40 -20.86 4.22 -6.39
N GLU A 41 -21.81 4.81 -5.66
CA GLU A 41 -23.25 4.69 -5.94
C GLU A 41 -23.63 5.35 -7.27
N ASP A 42 -23.08 6.54 -7.57
CA ASP A 42 -23.33 7.26 -8.82
C ASP A 42 -22.72 6.52 -10.02
N LEU A 43 -21.55 5.90 -9.83
CA LEU A 43 -20.87 5.09 -10.83
C LEU A 43 -21.63 3.80 -11.16
N GLN A 44 -22.17 3.14 -10.14
CA GLN A 44 -22.99 1.93 -10.30
C GLN A 44 -24.29 2.26 -11.05
N ALA A 45 -24.97 3.34 -10.69
CA ALA A 45 -26.19 3.80 -11.37
C ALA A 45 -25.94 4.14 -12.85
N HIS A 46 -24.78 4.74 -13.16
CA HIS A 46 -24.38 4.99 -14.55
C HIS A 46 -24.10 3.69 -15.31
N TRP A 47 -23.41 2.74 -14.69
CA TRP A 47 -23.12 1.45 -15.29
C TRP A 47 -24.40 0.66 -15.60
N ASP A 48 -25.33 0.61 -14.65
CA ASP A 48 -26.62 -0.06 -14.82
C ASP A 48 -27.46 0.56 -15.96
N LYS A 49 -27.32 1.87 -16.18
CA LYS A 49 -28.08 2.62 -17.19
C LYS A 49 -27.49 2.52 -18.58
N GLU A 50 -26.17 2.71 -18.74
CA GLU A 50 -25.53 2.85 -20.06
C GLU A 50 -24.90 1.55 -20.55
N HIS A 51 -24.56 0.62 -19.65
CA HIS A 51 -23.85 -0.62 -19.99
C HIS A 51 -24.69 -1.88 -19.88
N THR A 52 -25.80 -1.87 -19.13
CA THR A 52 -26.70 -3.02 -19.02
C THR A 52 -27.79 -3.01 -20.09
N GLU A 53 -28.32 -1.85 -20.49
CA GLU A 53 -29.36 -1.76 -21.52
C GLU A 53 -28.87 -2.17 -22.92
N ALA A 54 -27.56 -2.07 -23.19
CA ALA A 54 -26.95 -2.51 -24.44
C ALA A 54 -26.84 -4.04 -24.59
N GLN A 55 -26.94 -4.81 -23.50
CA GLN A 55 -26.88 -6.29 -23.56
C GLN A 55 -28.26 -6.97 -23.64
N VAL A 56 -29.36 -6.24 -23.44
CA VAL A 56 -30.70 -6.85 -23.32
C VAL A 56 -31.43 -6.99 -24.67
N THR A 57 -30.87 -6.50 -25.78
CA THR A 57 -31.52 -6.58 -27.10
C THR A 57 -31.17 -7.80 -27.95
N GLU A 58 -30.25 -8.69 -27.53
CA GLU A 58 -29.83 -9.85 -28.36
C GLU A 58 -29.91 -11.22 -27.67
N SER A 59 -30.63 -11.38 -26.57
CA SER A 59 -30.84 -12.72 -25.97
C SER A 59 -32.17 -12.83 -25.25
N SER A 60 -33.23 -13.01 -26.03
CA SER A 60 -34.53 -13.50 -25.55
C SER A 60 -34.89 -14.76 -26.34
N GLU A 61 -35.51 -15.72 -25.62
CA GLU A 61 -35.81 -17.13 -25.94
C GLU A 61 -34.66 -18.08 -25.54
N THR A 62 -34.72 -18.85 -24.45
CA THR A 62 -35.86 -19.57 -23.86
C THR A 62 -35.70 -19.74 -22.34
N ALA A 63 -36.78 -19.49 -21.61
CA ALA A 63 -36.92 -19.75 -20.17
C ALA A 63 -37.20 -21.23 -19.88
N SER A 64 -36.67 -21.77 -18.78
CA SER A 64 -37.41 -22.60 -17.80
C SER A 64 -36.62 -22.90 -16.52
N LYS A 65 -37.39 -23.02 -15.44
CA LYS A 65 -37.11 -22.91 -14.00
C LYS A 65 -36.45 -24.14 -13.32
N PRO A 66 -36.03 -24.01 -12.04
CA PRO A 66 -35.24 -25.00 -11.28
C PRO A 66 -36.11 -26.03 -10.57
N THR A 67 -35.58 -27.25 -10.34
CA THR A 67 -36.22 -28.28 -9.51
C THR A 67 -35.24 -28.88 -8.51
N GLN A 68 -35.74 -28.99 -7.28
CA GLN A 68 -35.10 -29.47 -6.07
C GLN A 68 -34.87 -30.99 -6.11
N ASN A 69 -33.72 -31.46 -5.64
CA ASN A 69 -33.50 -32.87 -5.33
C ASN A 69 -33.67 -33.11 -3.83
N THR A 70 -34.69 -33.90 -3.49
CA THR A 70 -34.86 -34.59 -2.21
C THR A 70 -34.43 -36.05 -2.33
N SER A 71 -34.00 -36.59 -1.19
CA SER A 71 -34.18 -37.99 -0.74
C SER A 71 -32.97 -38.94 -0.73
N ALA A 72 -32.57 -39.21 0.53
CA ALA A 72 -32.59 -40.52 1.19
C ALA A 72 -31.45 -41.53 0.96
N VAL A 73 -30.61 -41.60 2.00
CA VAL A 73 -30.19 -42.80 2.76
C VAL A 73 -30.85 -44.13 2.33
N ILE A 74 -30.04 -45.14 1.97
CA ILE A 74 -30.15 -46.53 2.46
C ILE A 74 -28.75 -47.16 2.57
N LYS A 75 -28.48 -47.78 3.73
CA LYS A 75 -27.38 -48.70 4.04
C LYS A 75 -27.79 -50.16 3.74
N ASN A 76 -26.77 -51.02 3.62
CA ASN A 76 -26.74 -52.47 3.87
C ASN A 76 -27.11 -53.46 2.75
N GLY A 77 -26.36 -54.58 2.77
CA GLY A 77 -26.78 -55.89 2.25
C GLY A 77 -25.63 -56.62 1.55
N GLN A 78 -24.64 -57.15 2.27
CA GLN A 78 -24.54 -58.57 2.62
C GLN A 78 -24.66 -59.53 1.42
N ASP A 79 -23.48 -59.97 0.95
CA ASP A 79 -23.30 -61.21 0.20
C ASP A 79 -23.84 -62.39 1.00
N SER A 80 -24.81 -63.09 0.42
CA SER A 80 -25.26 -64.39 0.88
C SER A 80 -25.50 -65.26 -0.35
N SER A 81 -24.47 -65.99 -0.73
CA SER A 81 -24.54 -67.13 -1.63
C SER A 81 -25.45 -68.20 -1.03
N LYS A 82 -26.73 -68.15 -1.35
CA LYS A 82 -27.66 -69.27 -1.16
C LYS A 82 -27.72 -70.08 -2.45
N ILE A 83 -27.05 -71.22 -2.40
CA ILE A 83 -27.14 -72.33 -3.34
C ILE A 83 -28.58 -72.85 -3.32
N TRP A 84 -29.30 -72.70 -4.44
CA TRP A 84 -30.57 -73.38 -4.67
C TRP A 84 -30.27 -74.64 -5.48
N SER A 85 -30.15 -75.78 -4.80
CA SER A 85 -30.24 -77.09 -5.42
C SER A 85 -31.72 -77.47 -5.51
N GLU A 86 -32.34 -77.16 -6.64
CA GLU A 86 -33.72 -77.51 -6.92
C GLU A 86 -33.78 -78.89 -7.59
N ARG A 87 -34.61 -79.72 -6.95
CA ARG A 87 -34.82 -81.14 -7.19
C ARG A 87 -35.79 -81.28 -8.38
N THR A 88 -35.30 -81.51 -9.58
CA THR A 88 -36.12 -82.11 -10.64
C THR A 88 -35.98 -83.62 -10.56
N GLY A 89 -36.94 -84.25 -9.87
CA GLY A 89 -37.26 -85.63 -10.16
C GLY A 89 -37.79 -85.72 -11.58
N SER A 90 -37.21 -86.59 -12.40
CA SER A 90 -37.80 -87.01 -13.66
C SER A 90 -37.71 -88.51 -13.75
N LEU A 91 -38.86 -89.14 -13.52
CA LEU A 91 -39.19 -90.52 -13.83
C LEU A 91 -38.91 -90.77 -15.32
N LEU A 92 -37.85 -91.50 -15.65
CA LEU A 92 -37.73 -92.12 -16.97
C LEU A 92 -38.45 -93.46 -16.92
N SER A 93 -39.76 -93.39 -17.19
CA SER A 93 -40.53 -94.47 -17.78
C SER A 93 -39.95 -94.72 -19.18
N PHE A 94 -39.35 -95.88 -19.36
CA PHE A 94 -38.98 -96.42 -20.65
C PHE A 94 -40.26 -96.91 -21.32
N ASP A 95 -40.91 -96.04 -22.11
CA ASP A 95 -41.97 -96.44 -23.02
C ASP A 95 -41.35 -96.60 -24.41
N GLU A 96 -41.13 -97.87 -24.76
CA GLU A 96 -40.64 -98.32 -26.04
C GLU A 96 -41.80 -98.30 -27.02
N GLU A 97 -42.10 -97.12 -27.59
CA GLU A 97 -43.08 -96.99 -28.67
C GLU A 97 -42.38 -96.65 -29.97
N SER A 98 -42.33 -97.67 -30.83
CA SER A 98 -41.86 -97.63 -32.21
C SER A 98 -42.56 -96.56 -33.03
N HIS A 99 -41.82 -95.55 -33.47
CA HIS A 99 -42.19 -94.71 -34.60
C HIS A 99 -41.12 -94.82 -35.68
N THR A 100 -41.54 -95.26 -36.86
CA THR A 100 -40.87 -95.05 -38.13
C THR A 100 -40.88 -93.55 -38.46
N ARG A 101 -40.13 -92.76 -37.70
CA ARG A 101 -39.75 -91.41 -38.11
C ARG A 101 -38.69 -91.55 -39.18
N THR A 102 -38.93 -90.92 -40.32
CA THR A 102 -37.96 -90.87 -41.41
C THR A 102 -36.73 -90.10 -40.94
N ASN A 103 -35.53 -90.65 -41.13
CA ASN A 103 -34.22 -90.02 -40.83
C ASN A 103 -34.10 -88.52 -41.22
N ALA A 104 -34.92 -88.05 -42.15
CA ALA A 104 -34.96 -86.66 -42.59
C ALA A 104 -35.45 -85.66 -41.53
N GLU A 105 -36.42 -86.01 -40.69
CA GLU A 105 -36.99 -85.08 -39.69
C GLU A 105 -36.04 -84.89 -38.50
N ASP A 106 -35.40 -85.97 -38.05
CA ASP A 106 -34.40 -85.92 -36.97
C ASP A 106 -33.11 -85.22 -37.42
N MET A 107 -32.71 -85.35 -38.70
CA MET A 107 -31.62 -84.56 -39.27
C MET A 107 -31.97 -83.06 -39.33
N SER A 108 -33.20 -82.70 -39.72
CA SER A 108 -33.63 -81.30 -39.76
C SER A 108 -33.64 -80.66 -38.36
N LEU A 109 -34.00 -81.41 -37.32
CA LEU A 109 -33.95 -80.93 -35.93
C LEU A 109 -32.49 -80.74 -35.49
N LEU A 110 -31.59 -81.66 -35.84
CA LEU A 110 -30.16 -81.51 -35.59
C LEU A 110 -29.58 -80.27 -36.29
N ASP A 111 -29.95 -80.02 -37.54
CA ASP A 111 -29.50 -78.83 -38.28
C ASP A 111 -29.99 -77.52 -37.63
N THR A 112 -31.25 -77.47 -37.16
CA THR A 112 -31.75 -76.30 -36.43
C THR A 112 -31.00 -76.06 -35.12
N THR A 113 -30.73 -77.13 -34.36
CA THR A 113 -30.00 -77.01 -33.09
C THR A 113 -28.53 -76.66 -33.28
N LEU A 114 -27.88 -77.15 -34.34
CA LEU A 114 -26.54 -76.73 -34.72
C LEU A 114 -26.50 -75.25 -35.08
N LYS A 115 -27.46 -74.79 -35.88
CA LYS A 115 -27.56 -73.37 -36.24
C LYS A 115 -27.80 -72.48 -35.02
N ASP A 116 -28.67 -72.88 -34.10
CA ASP A 116 -28.90 -72.17 -32.84
C ASP A 116 -27.64 -72.14 -31.96
N LEU A 117 -26.87 -73.23 -31.94
CA LEU A 117 -25.60 -73.30 -31.21
C LEU A 117 -24.51 -72.43 -31.86
N GLU A 118 -24.46 -72.38 -33.19
CA GLU A 118 -23.57 -71.48 -33.93
C GLU A 118 -23.93 -70.02 -33.66
N GLU A 119 -25.21 -69.65 -33.68
CA GLU A 119 -25.68 -68.30 -33.36
C GLU A 119 -25.31 -67.92 -31.92
N LYS A 120 -25.60 -68.78 -30.94
CA LYS A 120 -25.18 -68.58 -29.54
C LYS A 120 -23.67 -68.48 -29.40
N SER A 121 -22.90 -69.27 -30.15
CA SER A 121 -21.44 -69.18 -30.15
C SER A 121 -20.97 -67.81 -30.65
N THR A 122 -21.60 -67.28 -31.70
CA THR A 122 -21.28 -65.93 -32.20
C THR A 122 -21.66 -64.83 -31.21
N GLU A 123 -22.79 -64.97 -30.51
CA GLU A 123 -23.22 -64.05 -29.46
C GLU A 123 -22.24 -64.06 -28.28
N VAL A 124 -21.79 -65.24 -27.83
CA VAL A 124 -20.78 -65.36 -26.77
C VAL A 124 -19.48 -64.64 -27.16
N VAL A 125 -19.05 -64.75 -28.42
CA VAL A 125 -17.87 -64.03 -28.92
C VAL A 125 -18.10 -62.51 -28.95
N ALA A 126 -19.30 -62.05 -29.32
CA ALA A 126 -19.66 -60.64 -29.30
C ALA A 126 -19.65 -60.07 -27.87
N LEU A 127 -20.31 -60.74 -26.93
CA LEU A 127 -20.30 -60.38 -25.51
C LEU A 127 -18.89 -60.37 -24.92
N GLN A 128 -18.05 -61.34 -25.31
CA GLN A 128 -16.65 -61.36 -24.87
C GLN A 128 -15.88 -60.13 -25.36
N ARG A 129 -16.16 -59.63 -26.58
CA ARG A 129 -15.57 -58.39 -27.10
C ARG A 129 -16.06 -57.19 -26.30
N GLU A 130 -17.36 -57.08 -26.06
CA GLU A 130 -17.93 -55.98 -25.26
C GLU A 130 -17.36 -55.96 -23.83
N ILE A 131 -17.20 -57.12 -23.20
CA ILE A 131 -16.53 -57.23 -21.89
C ILE A 131 -15.10 -56.70 -21.95
N ASN A 132 -14.36 -57.01 -23.02
CA ASN A 132 -12.99 -56.51 -23.18
C ASN A 132 -12.97 -54.99 -23.38
N ASP A 133 -13.89 -54.44 -24.17
CA ASP A 133 -14.00 -53.00 -24.43
C ASP A 133 -14.40 -52.24 -23.16
N ILE A 134 -15.37 -52.75 -22.39
CA ILE A 134 -15.76 -52.19 -21.09
C ILE A 134 -14.58 -52.23 -20.10
N ASN A 135 -13.81 -53.32 -20.09
CA ASN A 135 -12.62 -53.42 -19.24
C ASN A 135 -11.53 -52.41 -19.65
N ALA A 136 -11.39 -52.10 -20.93
CA ALA A 136 -10.49 -51.05 -21.41
C ALA A 136 -10.99 -49.67 -20.94
N ALA A 137 -12.26 -49.36 -21.16
CA ALA A 137 -12.89 -48.11 -20.72
C ALA A 137 -12.76 -47.91 -19.19
N LEU A 138 -12.97 -48.96 -18.40
CA LEU A 138 -12.82 -48.91 -16.94
C LEU A 138 -11.38 -48.60 -16.51
N LYS A 139 -10.37 -49.11 -17.24
CA LYS A 139 -8.95 -48.80 -16.95
C LYS A 139 -8.65 -47.34 -17.25
N GLU A 140 -9.15 -46.81 -18.36
CA GLU A 140 -9.00 -45.41 -18.72
C GLU A 140 -9.69 -44.51 -17.69
N GLU A 141 -10.92 -44.82 -17.30
CA GLU A 141 -11.66 -44.07 -16.28
C GLU A 141 -10.92 -44.05 -14.93
N LYS A 142 -10.33 -45.18 -14.52
CA LYS A 142 -9.48 -45.24 -13.32
C LYS A 142 -8.23 -44.39 -13.46
N TRP A 143 -7.63 -44.34 -14.64
CA TRP A 143 -6.46 -43.50 -14.90
C TRP A 143 -6.82 -42.01 -14.84
N TYR A 144 -7.91 -41.59 -15.47
CA TYR A 144 -8.41 -40.21 -15.38
C TYR A 144 -8.79 -39.83 -13.95
N SER A 145 -9.44 -40.74 -13.21
CA SER A 145 -9.77 -40.51 -11.80
C SER A 145 -8.52 -40.32 -10.93
N SER A 146 -7.48 -41.11 -11.18
CA SER A 146 -6.19 -40.98 -10.49
C SER A 146 -5.50 -39.66 -10.84
N ALA A 147 -5.47 -39.28 -12.12
CA ALA A 147 -4.87 -38.03 -12.57
C ALA A 147 -5.63 -36.80 -12.03
N LEU A 148 -6.95 -36.86 -11.99
CA LEU A 148 -7.77 -35.79 -11.42
C LEU A 148 -7.51 -35.64 -9.91
N LYS A 149 -7.39 -36.76 -9.19
CA LYS A 149 -7.03 -36.72 -7.77
C LYS A 149 -5.67 -36.06 -7.54
N GLU A 150 -4.67 -36.40 -8.36
CA GLU A 150 -3.34 -35.79 -8.28
C GLU A 150 -3.39 -34.27 -8.52
N GLU A 151 -4.18 -33.80 -9.50
CA GLU A 151 -4.33 -32.36 -9.74
C GLU A 151 -5.08 -31.66 -8.60
N VAL A 152 -6.08 -32.32 -7.98
CA VAL A 152 -6.76 -31.80 -6.78
C VAL A 152 -5.78 -31.67 -5.61
N ASP A 153 -5.01 -32.72 -5.32
CA ASP A 153 -4.02 -32.72 -4.22
C ASP A 153 -2.97 -31.61 -4.44
N LYS A 154 -2.55 -31.40 -5.70
CA LYS A 154 -1.63 -30.32 -6.08
C LYS A 154 -2.23 -28.93 -5.91
N LEU A 155 -3.48 -28.72 -6.32
CA LEU A 155 -4.18 -27.44 -6.14
C LEU A 155 -4.43 -27.15 -4.65
N GLU A 156 -4.70 -28.17 -3.83
CA GLU A 156 -4.82 -28.03 -2.38
C GLU A 156 -3.47 -27.63 -1.75
N ALA A 157 -2.37 -28.23 -2.20
CA ALA A 157 -1.03 -27.84 -1.76
C ALA A 157 -0.68 -26.39 -2.16
N GLU A 158 -0.94 -25.98 -3.41
CA GLU A 158 -0.70 -24.60 -3.86
C GLU A 158 -1.58 -23.60 -3.09
N LYS A 159 -2.84 -23.95 -2.83
CA LYS A 159 -3.74 -23.12 -2.02
C LYS A 159 -3.18 -22.94 -0.60
N GLN A 160 -2.67 -24.00 0.01
CA GLN A 160 -2.09 -23.96 1.34
C GLN A 160 -0.82 -23.09 1.36
N GLU A 161 0.07 -23.26 0.38
CA GLU A 161 1.27 -22.44 0.23
C GLU A 161 0.92 -20.95 0.07
N ARG A 162 -0.08 -20.62 -0.75
CA ARG A 162 -0.57 -19.24 -0.93
C ARG A 162 -1.14 -18.66 0.37
N LEU A 163 -1.84 -19.46 1.18
CA LEU A 163 -2.36 -19.02 2.48
C LEU A 163 -1.22 -18.70 3.46
N GLU A 164 -0.19 -19.53 3.50
CA GLU A 164 0.99 -19.30 4.34
C GLU A 164 1.78 -18.07 3.87
N ALA A 165 1.96 -17.91 2.56
CA ALA A 165 2.58 -16.72 1.97
C ALA A 165 1.79 -15.45 2.30
N PHE A 166 0.46 -15.50 2.24
CA PHE A 166 -0.40 -14.36 2.61
C PHE A 166 -0.25 -13.99 4.09
N GLN A 167 -0.26 -14.98 4.99
CA GLN A 167 -0.05 -14.74 6.43
C GLN A 167 1.32 -14.12 6.71
N ASN A 168 2.38 -14.59 6.04
CA ASN A 168 3.72 -14.02 6.17
C ASN A 168 3.77 -12.56 5.70
N LEU A 169 3.18 -12.27 4.54
CA LEU A 169 3.08 -10.89 4.02
C LEU A 169 2.30 -9.97 4.95
N GLU A 170 1.23 -10.46 5.59
CA GLU A 170 0.45 -9.70 6.56
C GLU A 170 1.27 -9.38 7.83
N GLN A 171 2.07 -10.33 8.31
CA GLN A 171 3.01 -10.12 9.41
C GLN A 171 4.11 -9.10 9.04
N GLU A 172 4.69 -9.19 7.85
CA GLU A 172 5.69 -8.23 7.36
C GLU A 172 5.11 -6.83 7.22
N LYS A 173 3.89 -6.71 6.68
CA LYS A 173 3.16 -5.44 6.61
C LYS A 173 2.97 -4.84 8.00
N HIS A 174 2.53 -5.64 8.97
CA HIS A 174 2.35 -5.18 10.35
C HIS A 174 3.68 -4.72 10.97
N LYS A 175 4.76 -5.49 10.79
CA LYS A 175 6.10 -5.13 11.25
C LYS A 175 6.59 -3.81 10.64
N CYS A 176 6.46 -3.66 9.32
CA CYS A 176 6.87 -2.44 8.61
C CYS A 176 6.07 -1.21 9.09
N THR A 177 4.77 -1.39 9.32
CA THR A 177 3.89 -0.32 9.82
C THR A 177 4.34 0.12 11.21
N LYS A 178 4.62 -0.84 12.11
CA LYS A 178 5.10 -0.56 13.45
C LYS A 178 6.46 0.15 13.46
N GLU A 179 7.41 -0.30 12.64
CA GLU A 179 8.72 0.36 12.50
C GLU A 179 8.59 1.79 11.96
N PHE A 180 7.66 2.03 11.04
CA PHE A 180 7.40 3.37 10.53
C PHE A 180 6.77 4.28 11.60
N GLU A 181 5.79 3.79 12.35
CA GLU A 181 5.20 4.54 13.48
C GLU A 181 6.23 4.87 14.57
N GLU A 182 7.12 3.95 14.90
CA GLU A 182 8.21 4.19 15.86
C GLU A 182 9.18 5.27 15.36
N LYS A 183 9.58 5.22 14.08
CA LYS A 183 10.42 6.26 13.47
C LYS A 183 9.73 7.62 13.45
N LEU A 184 8.43 7.65 13.19
CA LEU A 184 7.65 8.89 13.21
C LEU A 184 7.64 9.51 14.61
N LYS A 185 7.38 8.71 15.65
CA LYS A 185 7.41 9.16 17.05
C LYS A 185 8.78 9.69 17.47
N LEU A 186 9.86 9.01 17.07
CA LEU A 186 11.22 9.48 17.35
C LEU A 186 11.50 10.81 16.66
N SER A 187 11.12 10.96 15.38
CA SER A 187 11.30 12.22 14.66
C SER A 187 10.48 13.37 15.26
N GLU A 188 9.25 13.11 15.68
CA GLU A 188 8.41 14.09 16.38
C GLU A 188 9.02 14.51 17.73
N GLN A 189 9.58 13.55 18.47
CA GLN A 189 10.27 13.82 19.73
C GLN A 189 11.53 14.66 19.51
N GLU A 190 12.36 14.32 18.53
CA GLU A 190 13.57 15.07 18.15
C GLU A 190 13.23 16.52 17.75
N LYS A 191 12.20 16.70 16.93
CA LYS A 191 11.69 18.03 16.55
C LYS A 191 11.22 18.82 17.76
N THR A 192 10.54 18.16 18.70
CA THR A 192 10.05 18.78 19.93
C THR A 192 11.21 19.22 20.83
N THR A 193 12.25 18.39 20.97
CA THR A 193 13.46 18.75 21.72
C THR A 193 14.21 19.89 21.07
N GLU A 194 14.39 19.88 19.74
CA GLU A 194 15.04 20.96 19.00
C GLU A 194 14.28 22.29 19.16
N VAL A 195 12.95 22.27 19.04
CA VAL A 195 12.12 23.46 19.27
C VAL A 195 12.26 23.98 20.70
N ASN A 196 12.34 23.09 21.70
CA ASN A 196 12.52 23.50 23.09
C ASN A 196 13.92 24.10 23.33
N GLU A 197 14.98 23.53 22.76
CA GLU A 197 16.33 24.07 22.80
C GLU A 197 16.41 25.44 22.12
N LEU A 198 15.80 25.60 20.95
CA LEU A 198 15.73 26.89 20.25
C LEU A 198 14.97 27.94 21.05
N LYS A 199 13.87 27.57 21.73
CA LYS A 199 13.15 28.46 22.65
C LYS A 199 14.03 28.88 23.83
N GLN A 200 14.77 27.95 24.42
CA GLN A 200 15.69 28.25 25.52
C GLN A 200 16.81 29.20 25.08
N ASN A 201 17.41 28.94 23.91
CA ASN A 201 18.43 29.81 23.33
C ASN A 201 17.88 31.21 23.03
N LEU A 202 16.63 31.32 22.56
CA LEU A 202 15.96 32.60 22.34
C LEU A 202 15.77 33.37 23.65
N VAL A 203 15.33 32.69 24.72
CA VAL A 203 15.19 33.30 26.06
C VAL A 203 16.53 33.84 26.55
N HIS A 204 17.60 33.04 26.48
CA HIS A 204 18.94 33.49 26.87
C HIS A 204 19.44 34.68 26.04
N ALA A 205 19.19 34.69 24.73
CA ALA A 205 19.55 35.82 23.87
C ALA A 205 18.77 37.10 24.23
N LEU A 206 17.48 36.97 24.59
CA LEU A 206 16.66 38.10 25.04
C LEU A 206 17.15 38.64 26.38
N GLU A 207 17.47 37.78 27.34
CA GLU A 207 18.03 38.16 28.65
C GLU A 207 19.36 38.91 28.50
N ALA A 208 20.29 38.38 27.69
CA ALA A 208 21.56 39.03 27.41
C ALA A 208 21.38 40.40 26.75
N LYS A 209 20.43 40.52 25.81
CA LYS A 209 20.11 41.80 25.17
C LYS A 209 19.50 42.80 26.15
N SER A 210 18.59 42.37 27.04
CA SER A 210 18.03 43.25 28.06
C SER A 210 19.10 43.74 29.04
N GLY A 211 20.01 42.87 29.48
CA GLY A 211 21.13 43.27 30.34
C GLY A 211 22.05 44.28 29.66
N SER A 212 22.42 44.05 28.41
CA SER A 212 23.22 45.01 27.63
C SER A 212 22.50 46.35 27.40
N GLN A 213 21.19 46.33 27.20
CA GLN A 213 20.38 47.55 27.06
C GLN A 213 20.36 48.36 28.37
N GLU A 214 20.26 47.70 29.52
CA GLU A 214 20.33 48.34 30.83
C GLU A 214 21.71 48.97 31.10
N GLU A 215 22.79 48.25 30.78
CA GLU A 215 24.16 48.80 30.82
C GLU A 215 24.31 50.02 29.91
N GLN A 216 23.75 49.98 28.69
CA GLN A 216 23.79 51.10 27.76
C GLN A 216 23.06 52.33 28.31
N LEU A 217 21.88 52.15 28.91
CA LEU A 217 21.13 53.23 29.54
C LEU A 217 21.90 53.84 30.72
N SER A 218 22.51 53.00 31.56
CA SER A 218 23.36 53.45 32.67
C SER A 218 24.56 54.27 32.20
N LEU A 219 25.25 53.83 31.13
CA LEU A 219 26.36 54.57 30.53
C LEU A 219 25.91 55.91 29.95
N VAL A 220 24.76 55.96 29.28
CA VAL A 220 24.19 57.22 28.76
C VAL A 220 23.87 58.18 29.89
N GLN A 221 23.24 57.69 30.97
CA GLN A 221 22.96 58.52 32.15
C GLN A 221 24.25 59.07 32.75
N LYS A 222 25.26 58.22 33.00
CA LYS A 222 26.56 58.66 33.55
C LYS A 222 27.28 59.66 32.64
N SER A 223 27.21 59.47 31.32
CA SER A 223 27.74 60.42 30.36
C SER A 223 27.02 61.78 30.45
N SER A 224 25.70 61.78 30.67
CA SER A 224 24.93 63.01 30.82
C SER A 224 25.27 63.76 32.11
N GLU A 225 25.46 63.03 33.22
CA GLU A 225 25.91 63.57 34.51
C GLU A 225 27.30 64.21 34.38
N MET A 226 28.28 63.49 33.82
CA MET A 226 29.62 64.04 33.58
C MET A 226 29.59 65.26 32.65
N ASN A 227 28.72 65.28 31.63
CA ASN A 227 28.58 66.42 30.74
C ASN A 227 27.99 67.64 31.48
N SER A 228 27.03 67.42 32.39
CA SER A 228 26.49 68.48 33.25
C SER A 228 27.55 69.04 34.20
N GLU A 229 28.40 68.18 34.77
CA GLU A 229 29.53 68.59 35.60
C GLU A 229 30.57 69.39 34.79
N LEU A 230 30.88 68.95 33.56
CA LEU A 230 31.76 69.69 32.66
C LEU A 230 31.22 71.09 32.35
N VAL A 231 29.93 71.22 32.07
CA VAL A 231 29.29 72.53 31.83
C VAL A 231 29.37 73.40 33.10
N ALA A 232 29.11 72.83 34.28
CA ALA A 232 29.20 73.55 35.54
C ALA A 232 30.64 74.00 35.86
N LEU A 233 31.64 73.15 35.62
CA LEU A 233 33.04 73.47 35.78
C LEU A 233 33.51 74.52 34.77
N GLN A 234 33.08 74.45 33.51
CA GLN A 234 33.35 75.48 32.51
C GLN A 234 32.75 76.84 32.91
N SER A 235 31.54 76.86 33.49
CA SER A 235 30.94 78.08 34.02
C SER A 235 31.79 78.65 35.17
N LYS A 236 32.15 77.81 36.15
CA LYS A 236 33.01 78.23 37.26
C LYS A 236 34.37 78.74 36.80
N LEU A 237 34.96 78.09 35.79
CA LEU A 237 36.23 78.52 35.19
C LEU A 237 36.10 79.91 34.57
N LYS A 238 35.03 80.17 33.81
CA LYS A 238 34.75 81.51 33.25
C LYS A 238 34.54 82.57 34.33
N ASP A 239 33.84 82.22 35.41
CA ASP A 239 33.63 83.13 36.55
C ASP A 239 34.96 83.48 37.23
N GLU A 240 35.85 82.49 37.44
CA GLU A 240 37.19 82.70 37.99
C GLU A 240 38.10 83.48 37.03
N GLU A 241 38.01 83.24 35.71
CA GLU A 241 38.71 84.06 34.70
C GLU A 241 38.25 85.52 34.75
N GLN A 242 36.96 85.78 34.87
CA GLN A 242 36.42 87.15 35.01
C GLN A 242 36.90 87.82 36.29
N LYS A 243 36.93 87.10 37.42
CA LYS A 243 37.51 87.60 38.68
C LYS A 243 38.99 87.91 38.52
N ARG A 244 39.76 87.01 37.90
CA ARG A 244 41.18 87.23 37.63
C ARG A 244 41.39 88.49 36.79
N ILE A 245 40.67 88.66 35.68
CA ILE A 245 40.75 89.86 34.83
C ILE A 245 40.43 91.13 35.64
N SER A 246 39.41 91.08 36.49
CA SER A 246 39.02 92.22 37.33
C SER A 246 40.11 92.58 38.36
N LEU A 247 40.72 91.58 39.00
CA LEU A 247 41.85 91.76 39.92
C LEU A 247 43.11 92.25 39.20
N GLU A 248 43.39 91.71 38.02
CA GLU A 248 44.53 92.10 37.17
C GLU A 248 44.42 93.59 36.79
N LYS A 249 43.23 94.04 36.37
CA LYS A 249 42.93 95.45 36.11
C LYS A 249 43.06 96.34 37.36
N SER A 250 42.64 95.85 38.53
CA SER A 250 42.80 96.58 39.79
C SER A 250 44.28 96.72 40.19
N CYS A 251 45.07 95.65 40.06
CA CYS A 251 46.51 95.68 40.28
C CYS A 251 47.23 96.62 39.30
N GLU A 252 46.83 96.66 38.03
CA GLU A 252 47.33 97.63 37.05
C GLU A 252 47.00 99.07 37.47
N GLY A 253 45.76 99.34 37.87
CA GLY A 253 45.37 100.66 38.37
C GLY A 253 46.17 101.08 39.62
N MET A 254 46.36 100.17 40.58
CA MET A 254 47.22 100.45 41.75
C MET A 254 48.68 100.66 41.36
N LYS A 255 49.22 99.95 40.37
CA LYS A 255 50.58 100.19 39.86
C LYS A 255 50.70 101.58 39.24
N GLU A 256 49.73 101.99 38.43
CA GLU A 256 49.68 103.31 37.80
C GLU A 256 49.62 104.43 38.87
N GLU A 257 48.76 104.29 39.88
CA GLU A 257 48.74 105.22 41.04
C GLU A 257 50.08 105.27 41.79
N LEU A 258 50.76 104.13 41.93
CA LEU A 258 52.06 104.04 42.59
C LEU A 258 53.15 104.72 41.76
N GLU A 259 53.13 104.54 40.43
CA GLU A 259 54.04 105.19 39.48
C GLU A 259 53.84 106.71 39.49
N ASP A 260 52.59 107.18 39.48
CA ASP A 260 52.28 108.61 39.58
C ASP A 260 52.69 109.20 40.93
N LYS A 261 52.45 108.48 42.03
CA LYS A 261 53.00 108.86 43.34
C LYS A 261 54.52 108.91 43.33
N SER A 262 55.19 107.91 42.75
CA SER A 262 56.65 107.91 42.61
C SER A 262 57.16 109.09 41.78
N LYS A 263 56.49 109.48 40.69
CA LYS A 263 56.81 110.70 39.94
C LYS A 263 56.66 111.93 40.81
N THR A 264 55.53 112.08 41.51
CA THR A 264 55.32 113.25 42.41
C THR A 264 56.35 113.30 43.54
N ILE A 265 56.75 112.15 44.09
CA ILE A 265 57.81 112.07 45.09
C ILE A 265 59.14 112.50 44.46
N GLY A 266 59.49 112.00 43.27
CA GLY A 266 60.69 112.40 42.54
C GLY A 266 60.71 113.91 42.24
N ASP A 267 59.57 114.48 41.84
CA ASP A 267 59.43 115.93 41.63
C ASP A 267 59.66 116.72 42.93
N LEU A 268 59.11 116.24 44.06
CA LEU A 268 59.32 116.83 45.39
C LEU A 268 60.78 116.68 45.88
N GLU A 269 61.41 115.53 45.66
CA GLU A 269 62.83 115.29 45.97
C GLU A 269 63.73 116.23 45.15
N THR A 270 63.41 116.45 43.87
CA THR A 270 64.11 117.39 43.00
C THR A 270 63.95 118.84 43.47
N GLN A 271 62.78 119.20 44.00
CA GLN A 271 62.52 120.52 44.60
C GLN A 271 63.22 120.73 45.95
N LEU A 272 63.45 119.67 46.73
CA LEU A 272 64.17 119.71 48.01
C LEU A 272 65.69 119.69 47.88
N GLY A 273 66.22 119.28 46.73
CA GLY A 273 67.66 119.25 46.44
C GLY A 273 68.26 120.53 45.84
N GLN A 274 67.44 121.58 45.63
CA GLN A 274 67.84 122.92 45.20
C GLN A 274 67.90 123.89 46.38
#